data_AF-A0AA86JF56-F1
#
_entry.id   AF-A0AA86JF56-F1
#
_cell.length_a   1.000
_cell.length_b   1.000
_cell.length_c   1.000
_cell.angle_alpha   90.00
_cell.angle_beta   90.00
_cell.angle_gamma   90.00
#
_symmetry.space_group_name_H-M   'P 1'
#
loop_
_entity.id
_entity.type
_entity.pdbx_description
1 polymer ?
#
loop_
_entity_poly.entity_id
_entity_poly.type
_entity_poly.pdbx_seq_one_letter_code
_entity_poly.pdbx_strand_id
1 'polypeptide(L)'
;MNEHGKEMLDAIMRAMEIEKETFDFYTRAEHKTFNPEGKRIFRWLARTEEQHYLKLNELYQSLHEGGRWVFYGGSTVSLDPAGPGEKQVAFDTDDRQALEIAMEIEKKGIAHFEELMEKTADPQGKSMLRALRDEEAEHLRIVTEKYNALQR
;
A
#
# COMPACT_ATOMS: atom_id res chain seq x y z
N MET A 1 19.86 -6.59 -21.59
CA MET A 1 18.68 -5.78 -21.20
C MET A 1 18.65 -4.50 -22.04
N ASN A 2 17.54 -4.21 -22.69
CA ASN A 2 17.35 -2.99 -23.49
C ASN A 2 16.97 -1.79 -22.59
N GLU A 3 16.96 -0.57 -23.14
CA GLU A 3 16.67 0.65 -22.36
C GLU A 3 15.28 0.62 -21.72
N HIS A 4 14.25 0.14 -22.43
CA HIS A 4 12.90 -0.01 -21.87
C HIS A 4 12.85 -0.99 -20.68
N GLY A 5 13.67 -2.07 -20.72
CA GLY A 5 13.77 -3.01 -19.61
C GLY A 5 14.44 -2.40 -18.37
N LYS A 6 15.44 -1.52 -18.57
CA LYS A 6 16.06 -0.76 -17.47
C LYS A 6 15.08 0.22 -16.85
N GLU A 7 14.39 1.00 -17.67
CA GLU A 7 13.37 1.96 -17.22
C GLU A 7 12.25 1.29 -16.41
N MET A 8 11.81 0.09 -16.83
CA MET A 8 10.84 -0.69 -16.07
C MET A 8 11.41 -1.15 -14.73
N LEU A 9 12.65 -1.67 -14.69
CA LEU A 9 13.28 -2.07 -13.43
C LEU A 9 13.45 -0.89 -12.46
N ASP A 10 13.86 0.28 -12.95
CA ASP A 10 14.00 1.49 -12.14
C ASP A 10 12.64 1.93 -11.58
N ALA A 11 11.57 1.82 -12.38
CA ALA A 11 10.22 2.15 -11.94
C ALA A 11 9.66 1.14 -10.91
N ILE A 12 10.01 -0.14 -11.03
CA ILE A 12 9.70 -1.16 -10.00
C ILE A 12 10.51 -0.93 -8.73
N MET A 13 11.80 -0.57 -8.83
CA MET A 13 12.60 -0.18 -7.66
C MET A 13 11.98 1.00 -6.93
N ARG A 14 11.52 2.01 -7.68
CA ARG A 14 10.82 3.15 -7.09
C ARG A 14 9.54 2.73 -6.37
N ALA A 15 8.76 1.81 -6.95
CA ALA A 15 7.58 1.25 -6.27
C ALA A 15 7.97 0.58 -4.95
N MET A 16 9.02 -0.25 -4.94
CA MET A 16 9.52 -0.89 -3.72
C MET A 16 9.93 0.12 -2.64
N GLU A 17 10.56 1.23 -3.03
CA GLU A 17 10.90 2.30 -2.08
C GLU A 17 9.65 2.95 -1.49
N ILE A 18 8.63 3.22 -2.32
CA ILE A 18 7.33 3.75 -1.86
C ILE A 18 6.69 2.79 -0.85
N GLU A 19 6.60 1.50 -1.17
CA GLU A 19 6.00 0.51 -0.26
C GLU A 19 6.75 0.44 1.08
N LYS A 20 8.08 0.49 1.03
CA LYS A 20 8.90 0.45 2.23
C LYS A 20 8.73 1.71 3.10
N GLU A 21 8.73 2.89 2.48
CA GLU A 21 8.49 4.16 3.18
C GLU A 21 7.10 4.20 3.83
N THR A 22 6.11 3.63 3.14
CA THR A 22 4.72 3.54 3.58
C THR A 22 4.55 2.55 4.73
N PHE A 23 5.14 1.35 4.62
CA PHE A 23 5.25 0.38 5.72
C PHE A 23 5.84 1.00 6.99
N ASP A 24 6.97 1.70 6.83
CA ASP A 24 7.67 2.36 7.94
C ASP A 24 6.80 3.46 8.57
N PHE A 25 6.06 4.20 7.75
CA PHE A 25 5.10 5.20 8.22
C PHE A 25 3.97 4.57 9.04
N TYR A 26 3.31 3.54 8.51
CA TYR A 26 2.18 2.90 9.18
C TYR A 26 2.58 2.17 10.45
N THR A 27 3.75 1.53 10.46
CA THR A 27 4.31 0.94 11.68
C THR A 27 4.50 2.01 12.77
N ARG A 28 5.05 3.19 12.42
CA ARG A 28 5.19 4.29 13.38
C ARG A 28 3.83 4.85 13.82
N ALA A 29 2.86 4.97 12.92
CA ALA A 29 1.53 5.44 13.24
C ALA A 29 0.82 4.48 14.21
N GLU A 30 0.87 3.16 13.96
CA GLU A 30 0.36 2.14 14.87
C GLU A 30 0.92 2.29 16.30
N HIS A 31 2.22 2.53 16.42
CA HIS A 31 2.87 2.67 17.73
C HIS A 31 2.47 3.95 18.48
N LYS A 32 2.14 5.03 17.76
CA LYS A 32 1.81 6.33 18.34
C LYS A 32 0.32 6.50 18.63
N THR A 33 -0.54 5.88 17.83
CA THR A 33 -2.00 5.96 18.01
C THR A 33 -2.41 5.30 19.31
N PHE A 34 -3.26 5.94 20.12
CA PHE A 34 -3.82 5.30 21.32
C PHE A 34 -5.18 4.65 21.05
N ASN A 35 -5.91 5.14 20.06
CA ASN A 35 -7.18 4.59 19.64
C ASN A 35 -7.02 3.12 19.16
N PRO A 36 -7.73 2.15 19.76
CA PRO A 36 -7.62 0.74 19.37
C PRO A 36 -7.97 0.45 17.91
N GLU A 37 -9.00 1.12 17.38
CA GLU A 37 -9.42 1.04 15.97
C GLU A 37 -8.34 1.58 15.05
N GLY A 38 -7.83 2.79 15.31
CA GLY A 38 -6.73 3.38 14.55
C GLY A 38 -5.49 2.49 14.55
N LYS A 39 -5.13 1.88 15.69
CA LYS A 39 -4.04 0.89 15.76
C LYS A 39 -4.27 -0.29 14.82
N ARG A 40 -5.49 -0.86 14.78
CA ARG A 40 -5.77 -1.99 13.88
C ARG A 40 -5.64 -1.60 12.42
N ILE A 41 -6.12 -0.41 12.06
CA ILE A 41 -6.07 0.08 10.69
C ILE A 41 -4.63 0.31 10.25
N PHE A 42 -3.82 1.02 11.05
CA PHE A 42 -2.41 1.22 10.72
C PHE A 42 -1.61 -0.08 10.72
N ARG A 43 -1.91 -1.04 11.61
CA ARG A 43 -1.30 -2.36 11.57
C ARG A 43 -1.64 -3.12 10.28
N TRP A 44 -2.92 -3.08 9.90
CA TRP A 44 -3.40 -3.75 8.69
C TRP A 44 -2.72 -3.16 7.45
N LEU A 45 -2.71 -1.82 7.32
CA LEU A 45 -2.01 -1.12 6.24
C LEU A 45 -0.52 -1.50 6.19
N ALA A 46 0.18 -1.40 7.32
CA ALA A 46 1.60 -1.79 7.40
C ALA A 46 1.82 -3.23 6.91
N ARG A 47 1.02 -4.19 7.39
CA ARG A 47 1.16 -5.58 6.96
C ARG A 47 0.88 -5.78 5.47
N THR A 48 -0.06 -5.05 4.90
CA THR A 48 -0.34 -5.13 3.47
C THR A 48 0.81 -4.53 2.64
N GLU A 49 1.35 -3.37 3.03
CA GLU A 49 2.50 -2.78 2.30
C GLU A 49 3.77 -3.62 2.39
N GLU A 50 3.98 -4.32 3.51
CA GLU A 50 5.07 -5.29 3.60
C GLU A 50 4.90 -6.40 2.55
N GLN A 51 3.67 -6.89 2.32
CA GLN A 51 3.41 -7.88 1.27
C GLN A 51 3.59 -7.29 -0.13
N HIS A 52 3.16 -6.06 -0.37
CA HIS A 52 3.40 -5.34 -1.63
C HIS A 52 4.90 -5.23 -1.92
N TYR A 53 5.68 -4.78 -0.94
CA TYR A 53 7.15 -4.70 -1.04
C TYR A 53 7.77 -6.05 -1.40
N LEU A 54 7.41 -7.11 -0.69
CA LEU A 54 7.94 -8.45 -0.92
C LEU A 54 7.60 -8.96 -2.33
N LYS A 55 6.38 -8.71 -2.79
CA LYS A 55 5.92 -9.09 -4.12
C LYS A 55 6.60 -8.28 -5.22
N LEU A 56 6.82 -6.98 -5.03
CA LEU A 56 7.57 -6.15 -5.96
C LEU A 56 9.06 -6.54 -6.00
N ASN A 57 9.64 -6.93 -4.86
CA ASN A 57 10.99 -7.48 -4.82
C ASN A 57 11.08 -8.78 -5.62
N GLU A 58 10.11 -9.70 -5.47
CA GLU A 58 10.02 -10.92 -6.29
C GLU A 58 9.93 -10.59 -7.79
N LEU A 59 9.09 -9.61 -8.15
CA LEU A 59 8.96 -9.12 -9.52
C LEU A 59 10.29 -8.57 -10.05
N TYR A 60 10.98 -7.74 -9.27
CA TYR A 60 12.25 -7.15 -9.64
C TYR A 60 13.29 -8.23 -9.96
N GLN A 61 13.46 -9.23 -9.09
CA GLN A 61 14.39 -10.34 -9.33
C GLN A 61 14.01 -11.12 -10.59
N SER A 62 12.72 -11.45 -10.76
CA SER A 62 12.24 -12.19 -11.93
C SER A 62 12.43 -11.43 -13.25
N LEU A 63 12.18 -10.11 -13.26
CA LEU A 63 12.42 -9.26 -14.44
C LEU A 63 13.91 -9.10 -14.71
N HIS A 64 14.74 -8.97 -13.67
CA HIS A 64 16.18 -8.82 -13.80
C HIS A 64 16.86 -10.07 -14.37
N GLU A 65 16.47 -11.26 -13.90
CA GLU A 65 17.08 -12.53 -14.31
C GLU A 65 16.48 -13.11 -15.59
N GLY A 66 15.16 -13.03 -15.75
CA GLY A 66 14.42 -13.76 -16.77
C GLY A 66 13.44 -12.94 -17.60
N GLY A 67 13.25 -11.65 -17.29
CA GLY A 67 12.31 -10.78 -17.99
C GLY A 67 10.84 -11.22 -17.87
N ARG A 68 10.48 -11.95 -16.81
CA ARG A 68 9.12 -12.51 -16.62
C ARG A 68 8.38 -11.78 -15.53
N TRP A 69 7.12 -11.45 -15.79
CA TRP A 69 6.20 -10.96 -14.78
C TRP A 69 5.76 -12.08 -13.85
N VAL A 70 5.58 -11.75 -12.58
CA VAL A 70 5.07 -12.69 -11.58
C VAL A 70 3.56 -12.57 -11.46
N PHE A 71 2.91 -13.61 -10.95
CA PHE A 71 1.50 -13.54 -10.65
C PHE A 71 1.29 -12.89 -9.27
N TYR A 72 0.30 -12.02 -9.21
CA TYR A 72 -0.20 -11.46 -7.97
C TYR A 72 -1.73 -11.41 -8.01
N GLY A 73 -2.37 -11.99 -6.99
CA GLY A 73 -3.82 -12.10 -6.86
C GLY A 73 -4.40 -11.25 -5.72
N GLY A 74 -3.61 -10.34 -5.17
CA GLY A 74 -3.94 -9.58 -3.96
C GLY A 74 -3.34 -10.18 -2.69
N SER A 75 -3.23 -9.33 -1.69
CA SER A 75 -2.88 -9.63 -0.31
C SER A 75 -3.94 -10.50 0.36
N THR A 76 -3.47 -11.44 1.20
CA THR A 76 -4.35 -12.23 2.08
C THR A 76 -4.54 -11.56 3.43
N VAL A 77 -3.95 -10.39 3.65
CA VAL A 77 -3.99 -9.67 4.93
C VAL A 77 -5.37 -9.02 5.09
N SER A 78 -6.13 -9.51 6.05
CA SER A 78 -7.45 -8.97 6.38
C SER A 78 -7.38 -8.00 7.55
N LEU A 79 -8.25 -6.99 7.55
CA LEU A 79 -8.41 -6.10 8.70
C LEU A 79 -9.05 -6.88 9.85
N ASP A 80 -8.36 -6.93 10.99
CA ASP A 80 -8.85 -7.61 12.19
C ASP A 80 -10.16 -6.98 12.68
N PRO A 81 -11.17 -7.78 13.10
CA PRO A 81 -12.39 -7.26 13.69
C PRO A 81 -12.10 -6.53 15.01
N ALA A 82 -13.02 -5.66 15.43
CA ALA A 82 -12.94 -5.03 16.75
C ALA A 82 -12.93 -6.08 17.86
N GLY A 83 -12.08 -5.88 18.87
CA GLY A 83 -11.99 -6.80 20.01
C GLY A 83 -13.23 -6.75 20.91
N PRO A 84 -13.52 -7.81 21.68
CA PRO A 84 -14.60 -7.78 22.68
C PRO A 84 -14.37 -6.67 23.71
N GLY A 85 -15.33 -5.76 23.86
CA GLY A 85 -15.25 -4.66 24.85
C GLY A 85 -14.29 -3.54 24.47
N GLU A 86 -13.88 -3.48 23.20
CA GLU A 86 -13.05 -2.40 22.71
C GLU A 86 -13.75 -1.04 22.86
N LYS A 87 -13.10 -0.13 23.58
CA LYS A 87 -13.64 1.22 23.78
C LYS A 87 -13.37 2.05 22.54
N GLN A 88 -14.41 2.70 22.04
CA GLN A 88 -14.26 3.78 21.08
C GLN A 88 -13.65 4.98 21.83
N VAL A 89 -12.36 5.18 21.61
CA VAL A 89 -11.64 6.37 22.07
C VAL A 89 -11.75 7.41 20.96
N ALA A 90 -11.87 8.70 21.27
CA ALA A 90 -11.77 9.70 20.22
C ALA A 90 -10.35 9.64 19.60
N PHE A 91 -10.25 9.76 18.28
CA PHE A 91 -8.96 9.98 17.63
C PHE A 91 -8.44 11.36 18.06
N ASP A 92 -7.14 11.47 18.31
CA ASP A 92 -6.54 12.76 18.67
C ASP A 92 -6.06 13.52 17.42
N THR A 93 -5.46 14.71 17.64
CA THR A 93 -4.95 15.56 16.56
C THR A 93 -3.85 14.87 15.76
N ASP A 94 -3.00 14.08 16.43
CA ASP A 94 -1.89 13.38 15.79
C ASP A 94 -2.42 12.24 14.93
N ASP A 95 -3.45 11.52 15.40
CA ASP A 95 -4.12 10.48 14.62
C ASP A 95 -4.81 11.06 13.36
N ARG A 96 -5.47 12.22 13.48
CA ARG A 96 -6.10 12.88 12.33
C ARG A 96 -5.07 13.29 11.27
N GLN A 97 -3.94 13.86 11.70
CA GLN A 97 -2.84 14.20 10.80
C GLN A 97 -2.26 12.94 10.15
N ALA A 98 -2.11 11.84 10.91
CA ALA A 98 -1.64 10.57 10.37
C ALA A 98 -2.58 10.03 9.28
N LEU A 99 -3.90 10.13 9.47
CA LEU A 99 -4.89 9.75 8.45
C LEU A 99 -4.85 10.64 7.21
N GLU A 100 -4.63 11.95 7.37
CA GLU A 100 -4.48 12.87 6.23
C GLU A 100 -3.24 12.55 5.41
N ILE A 101 -2.09 12.30 6.06
CA ILE A 101 -0.86 11.87 5.39
C ILE A 101 -1.09 10.52 4.71
N ALA A 102 -1.74 9.57 5.39
CA ALA A 102 -2.07 8.26 4.82
C ALA A 102 -2.85 8.40 3.50
N MET A 103 -3.88 9.25 3.44
CA MET A 103 -4.62 9.49 2.19
C MET A 103 -3.72 9.98 1.04
N GLU A 104 -2.75 10.83 1.33
CA GLU A 104 -1.81 11.33 0.32
C GLU A 104 -0.78 10.27 -0.10
N ILE A 105 -0.41 9.36 0.81
CA ILE A 105 0.45 8.23 0.48
C ILE A 105 -0.28 7.27 -0.47
N GLU A 106 -1.49 6.84 -0.12
CA GLU A 106 -2.28 5.91 -0.94
C GLU A 106 -2.55 6.48 -2.35
N LYS A 107 -2.88 7.77 -2.45
CA LYS A 107 -3.06 8.43 -3.76
C LYS A 107 -1.79 8.39 -4.63
N LYS A 108 -0.62 8.54 -4.02
CA LYS A 108 0.66 8.47 -4.73
C LYS A 108 0.98 7.04 -5.16
N GLY A 109 0.69 6.04 -4.32
CA GLY A 109 0.78 4.62 -4.66
C GLY A 109 -0.06 4.29 -5.89
N ILE A 110 -1.35 4.66 -5.86
CA ILE A 110 -2.29 4.51 -6.98
C ILE A 110 -1.72 5.12 -8.27
N ALA A 111 -1.33 6.39 -8.22
CA ALA A 111 -0.83 7.10 -9.40
C ALA A 111 0.44 6.45 -9.98
N HIS A 112 1.34 5.94 -9.11
CA HIS A 112 2.55 5.25 -9.54
C HIS A 112 2.24 3.93 -10.26
N PHE A 113 1.30 3.14 -9.73
CA PHE A 113 0.89 1.90 -10.40
C PHE A 113 0.13 2.16 -11.71
N GLU A 114 -0.68 3.20 -11.79
CA GLU A 114 -1.30 3.63 -13.05
C GLU A 114 -0.24 4.00 -14.11
N GLU A 115 0.79 4.76 -13.73
CA GLU A 115 1.90 5.10 -14.62
C GLU A 115 2.64 3.85 -15.11
N LEU A 116 2.91 2.88 -14.22
CA LEU A 116 3.53 1.61 -14.57
C LEU A 116 2.67 0.79 -15.56
N MET A 117 1.34 0.80 -15.39
CA MET A 117 0.41 0.10 -16.28
C MET A 117 0.42 0.64 -17.71
N GLU A 118 0.63 1.95 -17.88
CA GLU A 118 0.77 2.58 -19.19
C GLU A 118 2.11 2.24 -19.86
N LYS A 119 3.16 1.99 -19.07
CA LYS A 119 4.50 1.65 -19.57
C LYS A 119 4.67 0.17 -19.95
N THR A 120 3.83 -0.72 -19.44
CA THR A 120 3.90 -2.16 -19.77
C THR A 120 2.86 -2.56 -20.82
N ALA A 121 3.30 -3.32 -21.84
CA ALA A 121 2.38 -3.97 -22.79
C ALA A 121 2.04 -5.41 -22.36
N ASP A 122 2.73 -5.96 -21.36
CA ASP A 122 2.58 -7.35 -20.93
C ASP A 122 1.22 -7.56 -20.21
N PRO A 123 0.36 -8.49 -20.67
CA PRO A 123 -0.94 -8.74 -20.05
C PRO A 123 -0.85 -9.19 -18.58
N GLN A 124 0.16 -9.99 -18.24
CA GLN A 124 0.40 -10.45 -16.88
C GLN A 124 0.88 -9.29 -16.02
N GLY A 125 1.76 -8.44 -16.55
CA GLY A 125 2.19 -7.22 -15.88
C GLY A 125 1.03 -6.25 -15.61
N LYS A 126 0.17 -6.02 -16.61
CA LYS A 126 -1.05 -5.23 -16.43
C LYS A 126 -1.98 -5.82 -15.37
N SER A 127 -2.08 -7.14 -15.29
CA SER A 127 -2.92 -7.81 -14.28
C SER A 127 -2.35 -7.62 -12.87
N MET A 128 -1.05 -7.82 -12.70
CA MET A 128 -0.37 -7.67 -11.41
C MET A 128 -0.43 -6.23 -10.90
N LEU A 129 -0.08 -5.25 -11.75
CA LEU A 129 -0.10 -3.84 -11.37
C LEU A 129 -1.51 -3.33 -11.07
N ARG A 130 -2.51 -3.83 -11.80
CA ARG A 130 -3.92 -3.53 -11.49
C ARG A 130 -4.31 -4.04 -10.11
N ALA A 131 -3.89 -5.25 -9.74
CA ALA A 131 -4.19 -5.82 -8.42
C ALA A 131 -3.60 -4.94 -7.31
N LEU A 132 -2.33 -4.53 -7.41
CA LEU A 132 -1.70 -3.60 -6.47
C LEU A 132 -2.47 -2.27 -6.40
N ARG A 133 -2.74 -1.65 -7.56
CA ARG A 133 -3.50 -0.38 -7.63
C ARG A 133 -4.88 -0.48 -6.99
N ASP A 134 -5.59 -1.59 -7.21
CA ASP A 134 -6.93 -1.81 -6.65
C ASP A 134 -6.88 -1.97 -5.12
N GLU A 135 -5.79 -2.52 -4.56
CA GLU A 135 -5.56 -2.59 -3.11
C GLU A 135 -5.26 -1.21 -2.50
N GLU A 136 -4.37 -0.43 -3.11
CA GLU A 136 -4.14 0.97 -2.70
C GLU A 136 -5.44 1.80 -2.74
N ALA A 137 -6.30 1.55 -3.73
CA ALA A 137 -7.60 2.22 -3.83
C ALA A 137 -8.55 1.83 -2.67
N GLU A 138 -8.52 0.57 -2.22
CA GLU A 138 -9.28 0.11 -1.06
C GLU A 138 -8.70 0.67 0.25
N HIS A 139 -7.38 0.73 0.37
CA HIS A 139 -6.70 1.41 1.48
C HIS A 139 -7.16 2.87 1.57
N LEU A 140 -7.08 3.63 0.47
CA LEU A 140 -7.53 5.01 0.40
C LEU A 140 -9.00 5.14 0.81
N ARG A 141 -9.86 4.23 0.34
CA ARG A 141 -11.29 4.23 0.68
C ARG A 141 -11.50 4.09 2.19
N ILE A 142 -10.83 3.13 2.82
CA ILE A 142 -10.94 2.86 4.26
C ILE A 142 -10.40 4.04 5.07
N VAL A 143 -9.20 4.54 4.74
CA VAL A 143 -8.59 5.69 5.43
C VAL A 143 -9.48 6.93 5.31
N THR A 144 -10.02 7.20 4.11
CA THR A 144 -10.92 8.34 3.87
C THR A 144 -12.21 8.22 4.67
N GLU A 145 -12.79 7.03 4.74
CA GLU A 145 -13.99 6.77 5.54
C GLU A 145 -13.75 7.11 7.02
N LYS A 146 -12.60 6.71 7.57
CA LYS A 146 -12.22 7.02 8.94
C LYS A 146 -11.97 8.50 9.15
N TYR A 147 -11.19 9.14 8.27
CA TYR A 147 -10.94 10.58 8.34
C TYR A 147 -12.26 11.39 8.38
N ASN A 148 -13.22 11.04 7.50
CA ASN A 148 -14.51 11.70 7.41
C ASN A 148 -15.39 11.46 8.65
N ALA A 149 -15.32 10.28 9.26
CA ALA A 149 -16.02 10.01 10.52
C ALA A 149 -15.55 10.92 11.66
N LEU A 150 -14.31 11.46 11.59
CA LEU A 150 -13.76 12.41 12.57
C LEU A 150 -14.17 13.87 12.32
N GLN A 151 -14.78 14.18 11.18
CA GLN A 151 -15.25 15.53 10.84
C GLN A 151 -16.71 15.79 11.26
N ARG A 152 -17.41 14.76 11.72
CA ARG A 152 -18.84 14.82 12.08
C ARG A 152 -19.01 14.98 13.57
#